data_AF-A0A2I0V394-F1
#
_entry.id   AF-A0A2I0V394-F1
#
_cell.length_a   1.000
_cell.length_b   1.000
_cell.length_c   1.000
_cell.angle_alpha   90.00
_cell.angle_beta   90.00
_cell.angle_gamma   90.00
#
_symmetry.space_group_name_H-M   'P 1'
#
loop_
_entity.id
_entity.type
_entity.pdbx_description
1 polymer ?
#
loop_
_entity_poly.entity_id
_entity_poly.type
_entity_poly.pdbx_seq_one_letter_code
_entity_poly.pdbx_strand_id
1 'polypeptide(L)'
;MLSPNIVMTLFIMLGISYNYFYDSFAIQIEYLGNLGFWLTLPLSIIIIVLSIWLLKKKVPIVSTLLILVMAGITLVIALFSLFHWSSP
;
A
#
# COMPACT_ATOMS: atom_id res chain seq x y z
N MET A 1 -45.48 -3.64 -21.83
CA MET A 1 -45.51 -3.14 -20.44
C MET A 1 -44.88 -4.20 -19.55
N LEU A 2 -43.77 -3.88 -18.89
CA LEU A 2 -43.18 -4.78 -17.88
C LEU A 2 -44.13 -4.81 -16.68
N SER A 3 -44.45 -6.01 -16.19
CA SER A 3 -45.26 -6.17 -14.98
C SER A 3 -44.55 -5.50 -13.80
N PRO A 4 -45.25 -4.74 -12.95
CA PRO A 4 -44.67 -4.08 -11.77
C PRO A 4 -43.84 -5.03 -10.89
N ASN A 5 -44.23 -6.31 -10.84
CA ASN A 5 -43.53 -7.35 -10.08
C ASN A 5 -42.14 -7.67 -10.65
N ILE A 6 -41.96 -7.60 -11.97
CA ILE A 6 -40.68 -7.85 -12.63
C ILE A 6 -39.73 -6.69 -12.36
N VAL A 7 -40.23 -5.46 -12.40
CA VAL A 7 -39.45 -4.25 -12.08
C VAL A 7 -39.01 -4.27 -10.63
N MET A 8 -39.92 -4.58 -9.69
CA MET A 8 -39.62 -4.70 -8.26
C MET A 8 -38.53 -5.76 -7.99
N THR A 9 -38.62 -6.91 -8.65
CA THR A 9 -37.64 -8.00 -8.48
C THR A 9 -36.24 -7.59 -8.97
N LEU A 10 -36.16 -6.90 -10.11
CA LEU A 10 -34.90 -6.36 -10.63
C LEU A 10 -34.27 -5.33 -9.69
N PHE A 11 -35.07 -4.43 -9.13
CA PHE A 11 -34.57 -3.44 -8.16
C PHE A 11 -34.04 -4.09 -6.88
N ILE A 12 -34.70 -5.13 -6.38
CA ILE A 12 -34.24 -5.86 -5.18
C ILE A 12 -32.94 -6.61 -5.49
N MET A 13 -32.85 -7.29 -6.63
CA MET A 13 -31.61 -7.97 -7.04
C MET A 13 -30.44 -7.01 -7.19
N LEU A 14 -30.67 -5.84 -7.82
CA LEU A 14 -29.66 -4.81 -7.98
C LEU A 14 -29.25 -4.19 -6.64
N GLY A 15 -30.19 -3.92 -5.74
CA GLY A 15 -29.91 -3.34 -4.42
C GLY A 15 -29.11 -4.29 -3.52
N ILE A 16 -29.44 -5.58 -3.50
CA ILE A 16 -28.69 -6.59 -2.73
C ILE A 16 -27.28 -6.75 -3.31
N SER A 17 -27.16 -6.83 -4.63
CA SER A 17 -25.87 -6.92 -5.30
C SER A 17 -25.02 -5.70 -5.01
N TYR A 18 -25.59 -4.50 -5.12
CA TYR A 18 -24.90 -3.25 -4.85
C TYR A 18 -24.38 -3.19 -3.41
N ASN A 19 -25.21 -3.50 -2.40
CA ASN A 19 -24.76 -3.54 -1.01
C ASN A 19 -23.66 -4.58 -0.77
N TYR A 20 -23.83 -5.79 -1.32
CA TYR A 20 -22.83 -6.85 -1.16
C TYR A 20 -21.48 -6.47 -1.75
N PHE A 21 -21.46 -5.89 -2.95
CA PHE A 21 -20.22 -5.46 -3.59
C PHE A 21 -19.64 -4.21 -2.92
N TYR A 22 -20.47 -3.27 -2.47
CA TYR A 22 -20.01 -2.05 -1.79
C TYR A 22 -19.21 -2.38 -0.52
N ASP A 23 -19.74 -3.25 0.34
CA ASP A 23 -19.04 -3.67 1.56
C ASP A 23 -17.82 -4.57 1.26
N SER A 24 -17.92 -5.44 0.25
CA SER A 24 -16.84 -6.35 -0.12
C SER A 24 -15.65 -5.63 -0.78
N PHE A 25 -15.90 -4.55 -1.53
CA PHE A 25 -14.83 -3.80 -2.21
C PHE A 25 -13.92 -3.07 -1.21
N ALA A 26 -14.49 -2.47 -0.17
CA ALA A 26 -13.71 -1.79 0.87
C ALA A 26 -12.75 -2.77 1.57
N ILE A 27 -13.24 -3.95 1.94
CA ILE A 27 -12.45 -5.01 2.59
C ILE A 27 -11.32 -5.51 1.66
N GLN A 28 -11.59 -5.64 0.36
CA GLN A 28 -10.57 -6.08 -0.60
C GLN A 28 -9.48 -5.02 -0.81
N ILE A 29 -9.83 -3.74 -0.87
CA ILE A 29 -8.86 -2.63 -1.00
C ILE A 29 -7.99 -2.55 0.26
N GLU A 30 -8.58 -2.68 1.45
CA GLU A 30 -7.84 -2.72 2.71
C GLU A 30 -6.86 -3.90 2.76
N TYR A 31 -7.28 -5.09 2.33
CA TYR A 31 -6.41 -6.25 2.25
C TYR A 31 -5.27 -6.08 1.23
N LEU A 32 -5.55 -5.45 0.08
CA LEU A 32 -4.55 -5.17 -0.95
C LEU A 32 -3.53 -4.13 -0.46
N GLY A 33 -3.99 -3.08 0.22
CA GLY A 33 -3.14 -2.07 0.85
C GLY A 33 -2.25 -2.69 1.93
N ASN A 34 -2.81 -3.54 2.77
CA ASN A 34 -2.07 -4.26 3.80
C ASN A 34 -1.02 -5.20 3.19
N LEU A 35 -1.37 -5.98 2.15
CA LEU A 35 -0.42 -6.82 1.41
C LEU A 35 0.71 -5.99 0.78
N GLY A 36 0.37 -4.87 0.15
CA GLY A 36 1.34 -3.93 -0.41
C GLY A 36 2.32 -3.42 0.66
N PHE A 37 1.81 -3.02 1.82
CA PHE A 37 2.60 -2.58 2.97
C PHE A 37 3.53 -3.69 3.49
N TRP A 38 3.00 -4.89 3.74
CA TRP A 38 3.77 -6.03 4.23
C TRP A 38 4.87 -6.49 3.28
N LEU A 39 4.73 -6.25 1.98
CA LEU A 39 5.75 -6.59 0.98
C LEU A 39 6.78 -5.47 0.82
N THR A 40 6.34 -4.21 0.77
CA THR A 40 7.22 -3.07 0.49
C THR A 40 8.10 -2.70 1.68
N LEU A 41 7.59 -2.84 2.91
CA LEU A 41 8.35 -2.54 4.12
C LEU A 41 9.60 -3.41 4.30
N PRO A 42 9.54 -4.76 4.27
CA PRO A 42 10.76 -5.58 4.38
C PRO A 42 11.70 -5.36 3.18
N LEU A 43 11.16 -5.13 1.98
CA LEU A 43 11.98 -4.83 0.80
C LEU A 43 12.80 -3.55 0.98
N SER A 44 12.17 -2.50 1.54
CA SER A 44 12.84 -1.23 1.83
C SER A 44 13.99 -1.40 2.85
N ILE A 45 13.79 -2.21 3.90
CA ILE A 45 14.82 -2.52 4.89
C ILE A 45 15.99 -3.24 4.23
N ILE A 46 15.72 -4.23 3.37
CA ILE A 46 16.76 -4.97 2.65
C ILE A 46 17.59 -4.02 1.78
N ILE A 47 16.95 -3.15 1.01
CA ILE A 47 17.63 -2.17 0.14
C ILE A 47 18.53 -1.25 0.96
N ILE A 48 18.06 -0.77 2.11
CA ILE A 48 18.85 0.08 3.01
C ILE A 48 20.07 -0.67 3.53
N VAL A 49 19.90 -1.88 4.06
CA VAL A 49 21.02 -2.69 4.58
C VAL A 49 22.05 -2.96 3.48
N LEU A 50 21.59 -3.32 2.27
CA LEU A 50 22.48 -3.53 1.12
C LEU A 50 23.24 -2.27 0.74
N SER A 51 22.56 -1.12 0.74
CA SER A 51 23.15 0.18 0.39
C SER A 51 24.23 0.57 1.38
N ILE A 52 23.98 0.40 2.69
CA ILE A 52 24.96 0.63 3.76
C ILE A 52 26.18 -0.29 3.58
N TRP A 53 25.94 -1.57 3.31
CA TRP A 53 27.01 -2.55 3.11
C TRP A 53 27.89 -2.22 1.91
N LEU A 54 27.28 -1.83 0.78
CA LEU A 54 27.99 -1.42 -0.43
C LEU A 54 28.79 -0.12 -0.23
N LEU A 55 28.21 0.87 0.46
CA LEU A 55 28.90 2.11 0.82
C LEU A 55 30.14 1.84 1.67
N LYS A 56 30.03 1.00 2.71
CA LYS A 56 31.15 0.62 3.56
C LYS A 56 32.25 -0.12 2.80
N LYS A 57 31.89 -0.94 1.81
CA LYS A 57 32.88 -1.64 0.95
C LYS A 57 33.60 -0.72 -0.03
N LYS A 58 32.91 0.26 -0.62
CA LYS A 58 33.49 1.14 -1.65
C LYS A 58 34.19 2.38 -1.10
N VAL A 59 33.78 2.89 0.07
CA VAL A 59 34.33 4.12 0.61
C VAL A 59 34.68 3.94 2.09
N PRO A 60 35.92 3.54 2.41
CA PRO A 60 36.34 3.31 3.80
C PRO A 60 36.38 4.60 4.64
N ILE A 61 36.26 5.76 4.01
CA ILE A 61 36.34 7.10 4.61
C ILE A 61 34.96 7.69 4.95
N VAL A 62 33.86 7.14 4.42
CA VAL A 62 32.54 7.73 4.68
C VAL A 62 32.10 7.37 6.09
N SER A 63 31.91 8.40 6.91
CA SER A 63 31.40 8.30 8.27
C SER A 63 30.11 7.47 8.31
N THR A 64 30.09 6.45 9.17
CA THR A 64 28.93 5.60 9.45
C THR A 64 27.68 6.42 9.77
N LEU A 65 27.86 7.61 10.35
CA LEU A 65 26.81 8.55 10.69
C LEU A 65 26.19 9.19 9.44
N LEU A 66 27.00 9.56 8.44
CA LEU A 66 26.49 10.09 7.16
C LEU A 66 25.66 9.03 6.42
N ILE A 67 26.13 7.78 6.43
CA ILE A 67 25.43 6.65 5.82
C ILE A 67 24.08 6.41 6.51
N LEU A 68 24.04 6.46 7.84
CA LEU A 68 22.82 6.30 8.63
C LEU A 68 21.81 7.43 8.34
N VAL A 69 22.27 8.68 8.24
CA VAL A 69 21.42 9.84 7.92
C VAL A 69 20.81 9.69 6.52
N MET A 70 21.61 9.31 5.52
CA MET A 70 21.12 9.07 4.15
C MET A 70 20.13 7.91 4.08
N ALA A 71 20.39 6.82 4.80
CA ALA A 71 19.49 5.69 4.91
C ALA A 71 18.16 6.08 5.58
N GLY A 72 18.21 6.87 6.66
CA GLY A 72 17.03 7.39 7.36
C GLY A 72 16.17 8.28 6.46
N ILE A 73 16.78 9.22 5.74
CA ILE A 73 16.06 10.09 4.79
C ILE A 73 15.37 9.25 3.70
N THR A 74 16.07 8.24 3.18
CA THR A 74 15.53 7.34 2.15
C THR A 74 14.36 6.52 2.67
N LEU A 75 14.44 6.02 3.91
CA LEU A 75 13.35 5.31 4.58
C LEU A 75 12.14 6.20 4.80
N VAL A 76 12.33 7.45 5.24
CA VAL A 76 11.25 8.42 5.43
C VAL A 76 10.55 8.72 4.11
N ILE A 77 11.30 8.99 3.04
CA ILE A 77 10.73 9.22 1.70
C ILE A 77 9.96 7.99 1.22
N ALA A 78 10.51 6.79 1.41
CA ALA A 78 9.85 5.54 1.03
C ALA A 78 8.52 5.35 1.77
N LEU A 79 8.48 5.58 3.08
CA LEU A 79 7.25 5.52 3.86
C LEU A 79 6.23 6.56 3.40
N PHE A 80 6.64 7.81 3.18
CA PHE A 80 5.75 8.85 2.63
C PHE A 80 5.24 8.54 1.22
N SER A 81 6.01 7.81 0.40
CA SER A 81 5.57 7.38 -0.93
C SER A 81 4.59 6.19 -0.89
N LEU A 82 4.72 5.31 0.10
CA LEU A 82 3.88 4.12 0.26
C LEU A 82 2.51 4.44 0.84
N PHE A 83 2.44 5.45 1.71
CA PHE A 83 1.18 5.97 2.21
C PHE A 83 0.76 7.14 1.33
N HIS A 84 -0.26 6.97 0.48
CA HIS A 84 -0.97 8.12 -0.08
C HIS A 84 -1.77 8.77 1.04
N TRP A 85 -1.16 9.74 1.73
CA TRP A 85 -1.80 10.55 2.80
C TRP A 85 -2.98 11.37 2.30
N SER A 86 -3.12 11.51 0.97
CA SER A 86 -4.39 11.79 0.32
C SER A 86 -5.05 10.45 0.01
N SER A 87 -5.81 9.91 0.92
CA SER A 87 -7.25 10.20 0.99
C SER A 87 -7.80 9.28 2.07
N PRO A 88 -9.02 9.48 2.59
CA PRO A 88 -9.71 8.33 3.19
C PRO A 88 -9.81 7.18 2.16
#